data_AF-A0A661DF72-F1
#
_entry.id   AF-A0A661DF72-F1
#
_cell.length_a   1.000
_cell.length_b   1.000
_cell.length_c   1.000
_cell.angle_alpha   90.00
_cell.angle_beta   90.00
_cell.angle_gamma   90.00
#
_symmetry.space_group_name_H-M   'P 1'
#
loop_
_entity.id
_entity.type
_entity.pdbx_description
1 polymer ?
#
loop_
_entity_poly.entity_id
_entity_poly.type
_entity_poly.pdbx_seq_one_letter_code
_entity_poly.pdbx_strand_id
1 'polypeptide(L)'
;MVMASGGNNTENLTTSTYGIIAIIVFIIAYSLVIGEEFLHLRKSKPVLVAAGIIWVLVGLAYNSIGEPHAAGIAVKHNIEEYAELLLFLLAAMTYINALEERNVFDALRAWLVSRGYSLKRVFWITGLLAFVISPIADNLTTALLMAAVAMAVGAGNTKFVVLACINIVIAANAGGAFSPFGDITT
;
A
#
# COMPACT_ATOMS: atom_id res chain seq x y z
N MET A 1 28.82 26.81 31.52
CA MET A 1 28.79 25.34 31.34
C MET A 1 27.72 24.78 32.26
N VAL A 2 26.48 24.67 31.77
CA VAL A 2 25.36 23.98 32.44
C VAL A 2 24.67 23.15 31.37
N MET A 3 24.44 21.89 31.71
CA MET A 3 24.25 20.76 30.81
C MET A 3 22.92 20.79 30.05
N ALA A 4 22.98 20.41 28.78
CA ALA A 4 21.86 19.89 28.03
C ALA A 4 21.62 18.43 28.44
N SER A 5 20.42 18.13 28.95
CA SER A 5 19.91 16.75 29.03
C SER A 5 18.45 16.70 28.60
N GLY A 6 18.19 17.04 27.34
CA GLY A 6 16.92 16.73 26.66
C GLY A 6 16.96 15.30 26.15
N GLY A 7 16.99 14.32 27.06
CA GLY A 7 16.79 12.92 26.72
C GLY A 7 15.32 12.57 26.97
N ASN A 8 14.55 12.33 25.91
CA ASN A 8 13.23 11.71 26.04
C ASN A 8 13.42 10.31 26.63
N ASN A 9 13.29 10.17 27.94
CA ASN A 9 13.17 8.88 28.61
C ASN A 9 11.79 8.30 28.30
N THR A 10 11.63 7.70 27.12
CA THR A 10 10.49 6.81 26.87
C THR A 10 10.69 5.58 27.75
N GLU A 11 9.96 5.52 28.87
CA GLU A 11 9.87 4.36 29.74
C GLU A 11 9.56 3.11 28.89
N ASN A 12 10.44 2.11 28.95
CA ASN A 12 10.29 0.91 28.14
C ASN A 12 9.24 -0.03 28.77
N LEU A 13 8.01 0.04 28.28
CA LEU A 13 6.89 -0.77 28.74
C LEU A 13 6.73 -2.10 27.99
N THR A 14 7.67 -2.47 27.10
CA THR A 14 7.55 -3.69 26.28
C THR A 14 7.51 -4.98 27.12
N THR A 15 8.25 -5.01 28.24
CA THR A 15 8.27 -6.14 29.18
C THR A 15 7.19 -6.05 30.26
N SER A 16 6.35 -5.01 30.24
CA SER A 16 5.24 -4.88 31.18
C SER A 16 4.14 -5.92 30.89
N THR A 17 3.32 -6.24 31.89
CA THR A 17 2.16 -7.12 31.70
C THR A 17 1.24 -6.62 30.57
N TYR A 18 1.03 -5.30 30.47
CA TYR A 18 0.23 -4.70 29.39
C TYR A 18 0.88 -4.90 28.02
N GLY A 19 2.21 -4.76 27.91
CA GLY A 19 2.97 -4.99 26.68
C GLY A 19 2.89 -6.44 26.21
N ILE A 20 3.05 -7.41 27.13
CA ILE A 20 2.93 -8.84 26.81
C ILE A 20 1.52 -9.18 26.34
N ILE A 21 0.48 -8.68 27.02
CA ILE A 21 -0.92 -8.89 26.62
C ILE A 21 -1.17 -8.29 25.23
N ALA A 22 -0.65 -7.08 24.95
CA ALA A 22 -0.80 -6.45 23.65
C ALA A 22 -0.17 -7.29 22.51
N ILE A 23 1.00 -7.90 22.76
CA ILE A 23 1.64 -8.82 21.79
C ILE A 23 0.79 -10.08 21.57
N ILE A 24 0.23 -10.65 22.64
CA ILE A 24 -0.66 -11.83 22.52
C ILE A 24 -1.90 -11.48 21.67
N VAL A 25 -2.54 -10.33 21.95
CA VAL A 25 -3.68 -9.83 21.17
C VAL A 25 -3.29 -9.63 19.71
N PHE A 26 -2.12 -9.06 19.44
CA PHE A 26 -1.60 -8.88 18.08
C PHE A 26 -1.42 -10.21 17.34
N ILE A 27 -0.80 -11.22 17.97
CA ILE A 27 -0.59 -12.54 17.36
C ILE A 27 -1.92 -13.23 17.05
N ILE A 28 -2.89 -13.16 17.96
CA ILE A 28 -4.23 -13.72 17.76
C ILE A 28 -4.92 -13.02 16.59
N ALA A 29 -4.90 -11.69 16.56
CA ALA A 29 -5.51 -10.91 15.49
C ALA A 29 -4.89 -11.22 14.13
N TYR A 30 -3.56 -11.31 14.07
CA TYR A 30 -2.84 -11.64 12.85
C TYR A 30 -3.17 -13.06 12.35
N SER A 31 -3.29 -14.01 13.28
CA SER A 31 -3.72 -15.39 12.97
C SER A 31 -5.15 -15.43 12.44
N LEU A 32 -6.07 -14.61 12.96
CA LEU A 32 -7.44 -14.48 12.45
C LEU A 32 -7.48 -13.84 11.05
N VAL A 33 -6.57 -12.92 10.75
CA VAL A 33 -6.44 -12.32 9.41
C VAL A 33 -5.99 -13.37 8.38
N ILE A 34 -5.02 -14.21 8.73
CA ILE A 34 -4.56 -15.31 7.87
C ILE A 34 -5.67 -16.37 7.72
N GLY A 35 -6.39 -16.65 8.82
CA GLY A 35 -7.50 -17.61 8.84
C GLY A 35 -8.79 -17.13 8.17
N GLU A 36 -8.81 -15.95 7.53
CA GLU A 36 -10.00 -15.40 6.87
C GLU A 36 -10.62 -16.40 5.88
N GLU A 37 -9.79 -17.14 5.12
CA GLU A 37 -10.26 -18.11 4.12
C GLU A 37 -11.18 -19.18 4.73
N PHE A 38 -11.01 -19.48 6.01
CA PHE A 38 -11.85 -20.46 6.74
C PHE A 38 -13.00 -19.79 7.50
N LEU A 39 -12.79 -18.57 8.00
CA LEU A 39 -13.72 -17.89 8.91
C LEU A 39 -14.70 -16.93 8.21
N HIS A 40 -14.51 -16.63 6.92
CA HIS A 40 -15.34 -15.70 6.12
C HIS A 40 -15.52 -14.31 6.77
N LEU A 41 -14.60 -13.93 7.67
CA LEU A 41 -14.60 -12.64 8.35
C LEU A 41 -13.70 -11.67 7.59
N ARG A 42 -14.28 -10.56 7.09
CA ARG A 42 -13.51 -9.47 6.49
C ARG A 42 -12.32 -9.10 7.36
N LYS A 43 -11.09 -9.16 6.81
CA LYS A 43 -9.82 -8.86 7.52
C LYS A 43 -9.85 -7.59 8.39
N SER A 44 -10.58 -6.56 7.97
CA SER A 44 -10.69 -5.30 8.72
C SER A 44 -11.34 -5.46 10.10
N LYS A 45 -12.24 -6.44 10.29
CA LYS A 45 -12.94 -6.66 11.57
C LYS A 45 -11.99 -7.10 12.70
N PRO A 46 -11.23 -8.21 12.58
CA PRO A 46 -10.32 -8.63 13.64
C PRO A 46 -9.23 -7.59 13.90
N VAL A 47 -8.72 -6.92 12.85
CA VAL A 47 -7.70 -5.87 12.99
C VAL A 47 -8.21 -4.68 13.79
N LEU A 48 -9.40 -4.16 13.47
CA LEU A 48 -9.96 -2.99 14.15
C LEU A 48 -10.25 -3.27 15.63
N VAL A 49 -10.80 -4.45 15.93
CA VAL A 49 -11.08 -4.87 17.32
C VAL A 49 -9.78 -5.00 18.11
N ALA A 50 -8.76 -5.66 17.55
CA ALA A 50 -7.46 -5.81 18.18
C ALA A 50 -6.77 -4.45 18.43
N ALA A 51 -6.81 -3.55 17.45
CA ALA A 51 -6.27 -2.19 17.59
C ALA A 51 -6.95 -1.43 18.74
N GLY A 52 -8.28 -1.52 18.86
CA GLY A 52 -9.00 -0.92 19.99
C GLY A 52 -8.58 -1.49 21.34
N ILE A 53 -8.45 -2.81 21.45
CA ILE A 53 -7.98 -3.47 22.70
C ILE A 53 -6.56 -3.03 23.04
N ILE A 54 -5.65 -3.00 22.07
CA ILE A 54 -4.26 -2.58 22.27
C ILE A 54 -4.20 -1.12 22.73
N TRP A 55 -4.97 -0.21 22.13
CA TRP A 55 -5.00 1.19 22.58
C TRP A 55 -5.54 1.36 24.01
N VAL A 56 -6.52 0.55 24.42
CA VAL A 56 -6.97 0.51 25.82
C VAL A 56 -5.84 0.05 26.75
N LEU A 57 -5.10 -1.01 26.37
CA LEU A 57 -3.96 -1.50 27.14
C LEU A 57 -2.84 -0.45 27.24
N VAL A 58 -2.57 0.29 26.16
CA VAL A 58 -1.60 1.40 26.15
C VAL A 58 -2.05 2.50 27.11
N GLY A 59 -3.32 2.90 27.08
CA GLY A 59 -3.87 3.89 28.00
C GLY A 59 -3.74 3.48 29.47
N LEU A 60 -4.02 2.21 29.79
CA LEU A 60 -3.85 1.66 31.13
C LEU A 60 -2.38 1.61 31.56
N ALA A 61 -1.47 1.23 30.66
CA ALA A 61 -0.04 1.17 30.94
C ALA A 61 0.54 2.55 31.29
N TYR A 62 0.22 3.58 30.49
CA TYR A 62 0.63 4.95 30.76
C TYR A 62 -0.03 5.55 32.01
N ASN A 63 -1.28 5.18 32.30
CA ASN A 63 -1.93 5.56 33.55
C ASN A 63 -1.21 4.97 34.77
N SER A 64 -0.75 3.71 34.67
CA SER A 64 -0.07 3.01 35.78
C SER A 64 1.28 3.61 36.17
N ILE A 65 1.94 4.33 35.25
CA ILE A 65 3.20 5.06 35.50
C ILE A 65 2.98 6.56 35.80
N GLY A 66 1.73 7.00 35.94
CA GLY A 66 1.41 8.40 36.28
C GLY A 66 1.46 9.38 35.10
N GLU A 67 1.53 8.90 33.86
CA GLU A 67 1.66 9.70 32.63
C GLU A 67 0.41 9.57 31.72
N PRO A 68 -0.82 9.85 32.20
CA PRO A 68 -2.05 9.59 31.43
C PRO A 68 -2.16 10.41 30.14
N HIS A 69 -1.46 11.54 30.04
CA HIS A 69 -1.51 12.40 28.86
C HIS A 69 -0.63 11.89 27.71
N ALA A 70 0.43 11.15 28.02
CA ALA A 70 1.36 10.63 27.02
C ALA A 70 0.69 9.66 26.03
N ALA A 71 -0.24 8.83 26.52
CA ALA A 71 -1.03 7.94 25.66
C ALA A 71 -1.90 8.72 24.65
N GLY A 72 -2.54 9.82 25.08
CA GLY A 72 -3.36 10.66 24.21
C GLY A 72 -2.54 11.35 23.12
N ILE A 73 -1.34 11.83 23.45
CA ILE A 73 -0.41 12.42 22.48
C ILE A 73 0.00 11.37 21.45
N ALA A 74 0.35 10.14 21.89
CA ALA A 74 0.73 9.05 21.00
C ALA A 74 -0.42 8.66 20.04
N VAL A 75 -1.65 8.51 20.55
CA VAL A 75 -2.84 8.25 19.71
C VAL A 75 -3.01 9.34 18.66
N LYS A 76 -2.97 10.61 19.09
CA LYS A 76 -3.19 11.74 18.20
C LYS A 76 -2.16 11.78 17.09
N HIS A 77 -0.88 11.59 17.41
CA HIS A 77 0.19 11.56 16.42
C HIS A 77 -0.02 10.45 15.38
N ASN A 78 -0.38 9.24 15.83
CA ASN A 78 -0.68 8.13 14.92
C ASN A 78 -1.89 8.46 14.03
N ILE A 79 -2.97 9.00 14.60
CA ILE A 79 -4.17 9.37 13.82
C ILE A 79 -3.85 10.45 12.80
N GLU A 80 -3.02 11.44 13.14
CA GLU A 80 -2.59 12.49 12.20
C GLU A 80 -1.81 11.89 11.02
N GLU A 81 -0.83 11.03 11.27
CA GLU A 81 -0.08 10.33 10.23
C GLU A 81 -1.00 9.46 9.34
N TYR A 82 -1.89 8.67 9.95
CA TYR A 82 -2.87 7.88 9.21
C TYR A 82 -3.87 8.72 8.43
N ALA A 83 -4.27 9.89 8.96
CA ALA A 83 -5.18 10.80 8.27
C ALA A 83 -4.50 11.44 7.07
N GLU A 84 -3.22 11.83 7.18
CA GLU A 84 -2.43 12.33 6.06
C GLU A 84 -2.35 11.28 4.94
N LEU A 85 -1.99 10.04 5.29
CA LEU A 85 -1.95 8.91 4.34
C LEU A 85 -3.33 8.62 3.75
N LEU A 86 -4.40 8.63 4.55
CA LEU A 86 -5.76 8.39 4.08
C LEU A 86 -6.21 9.47 3.10
N LEU A 87 -6.04 10.74 3.44
CA LEU A 87 -6.42 11.86 2.57
C LEU A 87 -5.62 11.84 1.27
N PHE A 88 -4.34 11.51 1.35
CA PHE A 88 -3.47 11.32 0.20
C PHE A 88 -3.95 10.19 -0.71
N LEU A 89 -4.21 8.99 -0.17
CA LEU A 89 -4.69 7.84 -0.92
C LEU A 89 -6.09 8.06 -1.49
N LEU A 90 -6.96 8.75 -0.76
CA LEU A 90 -8.29 9.14 -1.23
C LEU A 90 -8.20 10.03 -2.46
N ALA A 91 -7.34 11.06 -2.41
CA ALA A 91 -7.12 11.94 -3.56
C ALA A 91 -6.51 11.18 -4.75
N ALA A 92 -5.51 10.32 -4.50
CA ALA A 92 -4.87 9.50 -5.52
C ALA A 92 -5.88 8.54 -6.21
N MET A 93 -6.64 7.76 -5.43
CA MET A 93 -7.65 6.84 -5.98
C MET A 93 -8.77 7.58 -6.70
N THR A 94 -9.17 8.77 -6.22
CA THR A 94 -10.17 9.60 -6.92
C THR A 94 -9.65 10.06 -8.28
N TYR A 95 -8.39 10.50 -8.36
CA TYR A 95 -7.77 10.87 -9.62
C TYR A 95 -7.72 9.69 -10.60
N ILE A 96 -7.38 8.49 -10.11
CA ILE A 96 -7.35 7.27 -10.92
C ILE A 96 -8.72 6.86 -11.44
N ASN A 97 -9.72 6.83 -10.56
CA ASN A 97 -11.09 6.54 -10.96
C ASN A 97 -11.57 7.55 -12.01
N ALA A 98 -11.18 8.82 -11.91
CA ALA A 98 -11.52 9.83 -12.91
C ALA A 98 -10.80 9.63 -14.26
N LEU A 99 -9.55 9.16 -14.27
CA LEU A 99 -8.84 8.79 -15.51
C LEU A 99 -9.47 7.56 -16.17
N GLU A 100 -9.87 6.58 -15.36
CA GLU A 100 -10.56 5.37 -15.82
C GLU A 100 -11.94 5.70 -16.41
N GLU A 101 -12.76 6.50 -15.71
CA GLU A 101 -14.08 6.93 -16.20
C GLU A 101 -13.99 7.72 -17.52
N ARG A 102 -12.91 8.48 -17.71
CA ARG A 102 -12.62 9.21 -18.96
C ARG A 102 -12.03 8.32 -20.06
N ASN A 103 -11.89 7.02 -19.82
CA ASN A 103 -11.30 6.05 -20.75
C ASN A 103 -9.90 6.45 -21.23
N VAL A 104 -9.12 7.16 -20.40
CA VAL A 104 -7.76 7.63 -20.76
C VAL A 104 -6.86 6.45 -21.09
N PHE A 105 -7.01 5.38 -20.30
CA PHE A 105 -6.28 4.13 -20.47
C PHE A 105 -6.66 3.41 -21.78
N ASP A 106 -7.93 3.35 -22.14
CA ASP A 106 -8.38 2.77 -23.42
C ASP A 106 -7.94 3.61 -24.62
N ALA A 107 -7.97 4.95 -24.50
CA ALA A 107 -7.44 5.85 -25.52
C ALA A 107 -5.93 5.64 -25.72
N LEU A 108 -5.17 5.48 -24.64
CA LEU A 108 -3.74 5.16 -24.68
C LEU A 108 -3.50 3.82 -25.38
N ARG A 109 -4.31 2.79 -25.08
CA ARG A 109 -4.27 1.49 -25.75
C ARG A 109 -4.53 1.62 -27.24
N ALA A 110 -5.63 2.26 -27.64
CA ALA A 110 -6.00 2.44 -29.03
C ALA A 110 -4.90 3.20 -29.80
N TRP A 111 -4.35 4.25 -29.18
CA TRP A 111 -3.24 5.01 -29.74
C TRP A 111 -2.01 4.13 -29.96
N LEU A 112 -1.55 3.37 -28.96
CA LEU A 112 -0.38 2.49 -29.08
C LEU A 112 -0.55 1.42 -30.17
N VAL A 113 -1.73 0.81 -30.26
CA VAL A 113 -2.04 -0.20 -31.29
C VAL A 113 -2.04 0.43 -32.69
N SER A 114 -2.60 1.64 -32.84
CA SER A 114 -2.71 2.32 -34.13
C SER A 114 -1.36 2.75 -34.74
N ARG A 115 -0.28 2.78 -33.95
CA ARG A 115 1.04 3.29 -34.39
C ARG A 115 1.87 2.28 -35.18
N GLY A 116 1.44 1.01 -35.25
CA GLY A 116 2.13 -0.02 -36.04
C GLY A 116 3.58 -0.27 -35.62
N TYR A 117 3.89 -0.11 -34.33
CA TYR A 117 5.26 -0.29 -33.82
C TYR A 117 5.73 -1.73 -33.94
N SER A 118 7.04 -1.92 -34.12
CA SER A 118 7.65 -3.25 -34.04
C SER A 118 7.54 -3.82 -32.63
N LEU A 119 7.47 -5.15 -32.51
CA LEU A 119 7.37 -5.86 -31.22
C LEU A 119 8.42 -5.39 -30.20
N LYS A 120 9.68 -5.20 -30.64
CA LYS A 120 10.76 -4.68 -29.77
C LYS A 120 10.47 -3.28 -29.23
N ARG A 121 9.90 -2.39 -30.05
CA ARG A 121 9.52 -1.04 -29.59
C ARG A 121 8.35 -1.10 -28.62
N VAL A 122 7.34 -1.92 -28.91
CA VAL A 122 6.19 -2.10 -28.02
C VAL A 122 6.64 -2.57 -26.65
N PHE A 123 7.53 -3.57 -26.58
CA PHE A 123 8.08 -4.07 -25.31
C PHE A 123 8.66 -2.97 -24.41
N TRP A 124 9.52 -2.10 -24.98
CA TRP A 124 10.14 -1.02 -24.23
C TRP A 124 9.15 0.09 -23.88
N ILE A 125 8.25 0.43 -24.81
CA ILE A 125 7.24 1.47 -24.58
C ILE A 125 6.27 1.05 -23.49
N THR A 126 5.71 -0.17 -23.55
CA THR A 126 4.75 -0.64 -22.54
C THR A 126 5.41 -0.83 -21.18
N GLY A 127 6.67 -1.26 -21.13
CA GLY A 127 7.43 -1.33 -19.86
C GLY A 127 7.70 0.06 -19.27
N LEU A 128 8.17 1.02 -20.08
CA LEU A 128 8.41 2.38 -19.61
C LEU A 128 7.10 3.07 -19.17
N LEU A 129 6.03 2.91 -19.95
CA LEU A 129 4.72 3.44 -19.61
C LEU A 129 4.18 2.80 -18.34
N ALA A 130 4.31 1.48 -18.18
CA ALA A 130 3.95 0.81 -16.94
C ALA A 130 4.71 1.41 -15.75
N PHE A 131 6.03 1.57 -15.85
CA PHE A 131 6.86 2.17 -14.81
C PHE A 131 6.44 3.61 -14.44
N VAL A 132 6.10 4.45 -15.43
CA VAL A 132 5.75 5.86 -15.17
C VAL A 132 4.30 6.03 -14.70
N ILE A 133 3.39 5.15 -15.14
CA ILE A 133 1.97 5.23 -14.80
C ILE A 133 1.68 4.60 -13.43
N SER A 134 2.38 3.51 -13.05
CA SER A 134 2.19 2.81 -11.76
C SER A 134 2.40 3.63 -10.48
N PRO A 135 3.27 4.66 -10.45
CA PRO A 135 3.28 5.63 -9.37
C PRO A 135 1.91 6.25 -9.12
N ILE A 136 1.19 6.58 -10.19
CA ILE A 136 -0.03 7.37 -10.10
C ILE A 136 -1.24 6.43 -10.01
N ALA A 137 -1.21 5.34 -10.78
CA ALA A 137 -2.26 4.35 -10.91
C ALA A 137 -1.96 3.09 -10.11
N ASP A 138 -3.01 2.42 -9.61
CA ASP A 138 -2.87 1.14 -8.93
C ASP A 138 -2.09 0.12 -9.80
N ASN A 139 -1.16 -0.62 -9.18
CA ASN A 139 -0.21 -1.51 -9.85
C ASN A 139 -0.93 -2.55 -10.72
N LEU A 140 -2.07 -3.06 -10.23
CA LEU A 140 -2.90 -4.04 -10.95
C LEU A 140 -3.55 -3.41 -12.19
N THR A 141 -4.11 -2.22 -12.08
CA THR A 141 -4.76 -1.50 -13.20
C THR A 141 -3.75 -1.17 -14.30
N THR A 142 -2.57 -0.67 -13.92
CA THR A 142 -1.49 -0.36 -14.87
C THR A 142 -1.01 -1.61 -15.61
N ALA A 143 -0.79 -2.71 -14.88
CA ALA A 143 -0.31 -3.96 -15.45
C ALA A 143 -1.33 -4.58 -16.41
N LEU A 144 -2.61 -4.64 -16.03
CA LEU A 144 -3.68 -5.20 -16.87
C LEU A 144 -3.86 -4.40 -18.16
N LEU A 145 -3.82 -3.08 -18.08
CA LEU A 145 -3.93 -2.22 -19.25
C LEU A 145 -2.79 -2.46 -20.24
N MET A 146 -1.55 -2.34 -19.77
CA MET A 146 -0.37 -2.49 -20.62
C MET A 146 -0.27 -3.92 -21.17
N ALA A 147 -0.67 -4.93 -20.40
CA ALA A 147 -0.78 -6.30 -20.87
C ALA A 147 -1.82 -6.44 -21.99
N ALA A 148 -2.98 -5.77 -21.88
CA ALA A 148 -3.97 -5.74 -22.96
C ALA A 148 -3.44 -5.08 -24.25
N VAL A 149 -2.58 -4.06 -24.14
CA VAL A 149 -1.86 -3.49 -25.29
C VAL A 149 -0.89 -4.52 -25.89
N ALA A 150 -0.05 -5.13 -25.06
CA ALA A 150 0.95 -6.10 -25.51
C ALA A 150 0.30 -7.34 -26.17
N MET A 151 -0.84 -7.81 -25.64
CA MET A 151 -1.63 -8.89 -26.23
C MET A 151 -2.24 -8.50 -27.57
N ALA A 152 -2.77 -7.28 -27.69
CA ALA A 152 -3.37 -6.79 -28.93
C ALA A 152 -2.34 -6.63 -30.05
N VAL A 153 -1.14 -6.09 -29.76
CA VAL A 153 -0.09 -5.88 -30.77
C VAL A 153 0.71 -7.17 -31.06
N GLY A 154 0.86 -8.04 -30.05
CA GLY A 154 1.59 -9.31 -30.13
C GLY A 154 0.75 -10.49 -30.60
N ALA A 155 -0.46 -10.27 -31.12
CA ALA A 155 -1.38 -11.33 -31.52
C ALA A 155 -0.71 -12.35 -32.46
N GLY A 156 -0.74 -13.63 -32.07
CA GLY A 156 -0.07 -14.72 -32.81
C GLY A 156 1.40 -14.97 -32.43
N ASN A 157 2.02 -14.14 -31.57
CA ASN A 157 3.36 -14.36 -31.03
C ASN A 157 3.34 -14.53 -29.51
N THR A 158 2.99 -15.73 -29.05
CA THR A 158 2.88 -16.07 -27.63
C THR A 158 4.18 -15.84 -26.85
N LYS A 159 5.35 -16.12 -27.46
CA LYS A 159 6.66 -15.86 -26.83
C LYS A 159 6.86 -14.39 -26.51
N PHE A 160 6.50 -13.50 -27.45
CA PHE A 160 6.57 -12.06 -27.23
C PHE A 160 5.61 -11.60 -26.13
N VAL A 161 4.34 -12.05 -26.20
CA VAL A 161 3.30 -11.65 -25.24
C VAL A 161 3.70 -12.01 -23.80
N VAL A 162 4.18 -13.23 -23.58
CA VAL A 162 4.63 -13.67 -22.24
C VAL A 162 5.77 -12.78 -21.73
N LEU A 163 6.78 -12.52 -22.58
CA LEU A 163 7.93 -11.71 -22.20
C LEU A 163 7.53 -10.25 -21.91
N ALA A 164 6.63 -9.69 -22.72
CA ALA A 164 6.10 -8.36 -22.53
C ALA A 164 5.28 -8.24 -21.23
N CYS A 165 4.41 -9.20 -20.93
CA CYS A 165 3.66 -9.22 -19.67
C CYS A 165 4.57 -9.29 -18.45
N ILE A 166 5.61 -10.14 -18.47
CA ILE A 166 6.61 -10.20 -17.39
C ILE A 166 7.28 -8.84 -17.20
N ASN A 167 7.75 -8.22 -18.28
CA ASN A 167 8.37 -6.90 -18.23
C ASN A 167 7.42 -5.82 -17.68
N ILE A 168 6.16 -5.85 -18.11
CA ILE A 168 5.13 -4.90 -17.66
C ILE A 168 4.86 -5.05 -16.16
N VAL A 169 4.71 -6.28 -15.65
CA VAL A 169 4.46 -6.52 -14.23
C VAL A 169 5.65 -6.08 -13.38
N ILE A 170 6.87 -6.42 -13.81
CA ILE A 170 8.09 -5.96 -13.12
C ILE A 170 8.18 -4.44 -13.14
N ALA A 171 7.94 -3.81 -14.28
CA ALA A 171 8.01 -2.37 -14.43
C ALA A 171 6.92 -1.64 -13.64
N ALA A 172 5.69 -2.16 -13.60
CA ALA A 172 4.59 -1.62 -12.80
C ALA A 172 4.95 -1.67 -11.31
N ASN A 173 5.34 -2.84 -10.77
CA ASN A 173 5.73 -2.96 -9.37
C ASN A 173 6.95 -2.08 -9.02
N ALA A 174 7.96 -2.01 -9.90
CA ALA A 174 9.10 -1.13 -9.70
C ALA A 174 8.72 0.35 -9.74
N GLY A 175 7.79 0.73 -10.62
CA GLY A 175 7.24 2.09 -10.69
C GLY A 175 6.45 2.43 -9.43
N GLY A 176 5.65 1.49 -8.93
CA GLY A 176 4.93 1.63 -7.68
C GLY A 176 5.89 1.89 -6.52
N ALA A 177 6.85 0.99 -6.31
CA ALA A 177 7.84 1.10 -5.23
C ALA A 177 8.80 2.31 -5.36
N PHE A 178 9.05 2.81 -6.57
CA PHE A 178 9.86 4.01 -6.81
C PHE A 178 9.17 5.30 -6.33
N SER A 179 7.86 5.23 -6.09
CA SER A 179 7.01 6.36 -5.83
C SER A 179 6.48 6.34 -4.40
N PRO A 180 6.38 7.49 -3.70
CA PRO A 180 5.64 7.55 -2.43
C PRO A 180 4.13 7.29 -2.61
N PHE A 181 3.66 7.18 -3.85
CA PHE A 181 2.27 6.97 -4.25
C PHE A 181 1.93 5.51 -4.59
N GLY A 182 2.93 4.64 -4.82
CA GLY A 182 2.71 3.31 -5.37
C GLY A 182 2.90 2.20 -4.35
N ASP A 183 1.86 1.36 -4.23
CA ASP A 183 1.78 0.12 -3.46
C ASP A 183 2.49 0.11 -2.10
N ILE A 184 1.71 0.42 -1.07
CA ILE A 184 2.08 0.38 0.36
C ILE A 184 2.43 -1.06 0.82
N THR A 185 2.34 -2.07 -0.05
CA THR A 185 2.57 -3.49 0.27
C THR A 185 3.95 -4.05 -0.12
N THR A 186 4.88 -3.25 -0.67
CA THR A 186 6.30 -3.64 -0.78
C THR A 186 7.06 -3.31 0.49
#